data_AF-A0A950AMU3-F1
#
_entry.id   AF-A0A950AMU3-F1
#
_cell.length_a   1.000
_cell.length_b   1.000
_cell.length_c   1.000
_cell.angle_alpha   90.00
_cell.angle_beta   90.00
_cell.angle_gamma   90.00
#
_symmetry.space_group_name_H-M   'P 1'
#
loop_
_entity.id
_entity.type
_entity.pdbx_description
1 polymer ?
#
loop_
_entity_poly.entity_id
_entity_poly.type
_entity_poly.pdbx_seq_one_letter_code
_entity_poly.pdbx_strand_id
1 'polypeptide(L)'
;MKVRFTFNRYLPLALAVFAACALESCSTYSRVSERRPRFIPFASGGPLANAATYIVTAMRIDRRDPLVALGEYMTAAETALDQLKRSPDDETARNTYNFAVGRIIATIHDAKLDPWTQPLRVPVNSGEFVLTHRPDPRPQWNPALYDFTPADQFDVRGTYVTERTTRDGIGAPIVAVGREVNKEARANFTTPRTYYGVTAIARFEGRRCVLSFEDPLAVETVRVDGQIFPLAADFTVPLAVMLASTNPKKFELTRLLNPAKYAETARISRLQPYDPNKTVVLVIHGLMAPKPDILARESRSRWQIRRCFLKGP
;
A
#
# COMPACT_ATOMS: atom_id res chain seq x y z
N MET A 1 10.38 -37.33 -65.10
CA MET A 1 9.43 -36.29 -64.65
C MET A 1 9.86 -35.84 -63.25
N LYS A 2 10.52 -34.68 -63.11
CA LYS A 2 10.99 -34.14 -61.81
C LYS A 2 9.93 -33.19 -61.25
N VAL A 3 9.28 -33.55 -60.15
CA VAL A 3 8.36 -32.68 -59.42
C VAL A 3 9.19 -31.76 -58.52
N ARG A 4 9.19 -30.45 -58.82
CA ARG A 4 9.75 -29.41 -57.93
C ARG A 4 8.71 -29.09 -56.86
N PHE A 5 8.99 -29.44 -55.60
CA PHE A 5 8.22 -28.96 -54.45
C PHE A 5 8.56 -27.48 -54.21
N THR A 6 7.57 -26.61 -54.35
CA THR A 6 7.64 -25.17 -54.06
C THR A 6 7.49 -24.94 -52.56
N PHE A 7 8.60 -25.02 -51.82
CA PHE A 7 8.65 -24.83 -50.35
C PHE A 7 8.54 -23.35 -49.90
N ASN A 8 8.19 -22.42 -50.79
CA ASN A 8 8.47 -20.99 -50.59
C ASN A 8 7.24 -20.06 -50.40
N ARG A 9 6.01 -20.59 -50.32
CA ARG A 9 4.80 -19.74 -50.18
C ARG A 9 4.26 -19.59 -48.76
N TYR A 10 4.70 -20.41 -47.81
CA TYR A 10 4.23 -20.35 -46.41
C TYR A 10 5.23 -19.72 -45.43
N LEU A 11 6.50 -19.59 -45.84
CA LEU A 11 7.54 -18.94 -45.05
C LEU A 11 7.24 -17.45 -44.72
N PRO A 12 6.73 -16.61 -45.66
CA PRO A 12 6.42 -15.23 -45.32
C PRO A 12 5.18 -15.11 -44.41
N LEU A 13 4.22 -16.04 -44.51
CA LEU A 13 3.04 -16.08 -43.64
C LEU A 13 3.43 -16.50 -42.21
N ALA A 14 4.32 -17.50 -42.08
CA ALA A 14 4.84 -17.95 -40.78
C ALA A 14 5.69 -16.86 -40.10
N LEU A 15 6.52 -16.12 -40.86
CA LEU A 15 7.29 -14.98 -40.37
C LEU A 15 6.38 -13.80 -39.96
N ALA A 16 5.31 -13.53 -40.70
CA ALA A 16 4.34 -12.49 -40.36
C ALA A 16 3.55 -12.82 -39.08
N VAL A 17 3.17 -14.09 -38.87
CA VAL A 17 2.54 -14.54 -37.62
C VAL A 17 3.54 -14.49 -36.45
N PHE A 18 4.80 -14.89 -36.66
CA PHE A 18 5.83 -14.78 -35.63
C PHE A 18 6.14 -13.31 -35.26
N ALA A 19 6.18 -12.42 -36.26
CA ALA A 19 6.36 -10.98 -36.04
C ALA A 19 5.13 -10.33 -35.38
N ALA A 20 3.91 -10.76 -35.72
CA ALA A 20 2.69 -10.30 -35.06
C ALA A 20 2.59 -10.78 -33.59
N CYS A 21 3.04 -12.01 -33.30
CA CYS A 21 3.15 -12.51 -31.92
C CYS A 21 4.30 -11.87 -31.13
N ALA A 22 5.38 -11.44 -31.80
CA ALA A 22 6.50 -10.74 -31.17
C ALA A 22 6.22 -9.25 -30.90
N LEU A 23 5.17 -8.68 -31.51
CA LEU A 23 4.65 -7.34 -31.24
C LEU A 23 3.65 -7.32 -30.07
N GLU A 24 3.40 -8.44 -29.40
CA GLU A 24 2.77 -8.40 -28.07
C GLU A 24 3.70 -7.68 -27.11
N SER A 25 3.43 -6.38 -26.97
CA SER A 25 3.97 -5.45 -25.99
C SER A 25 4.52 -6.17 -24.75
N CYS A 26 5.83 -6.06 -24.54
CA CYS A 26 6.52 -6.34 -23.28
C CYS A 26 6.06 -5.42 -22.12
N SER A 27 4.78 -5.04 -22.07
CA SER A 27 4.20 -4.30 -20.96
C SER A 27 3.98 -5.23 -19.77
N THR A 28 4.55 -4.87 -18.64
CA THR A 28 4.27 -5.51 -17.34
C THR A 28 3.12 -4.76 -16.67
N TYR A 29 2.15 -5.47 -16.09
CA TYR A 29 0.98 -4.85 -15.45
C TYR A 29 1.35 -3.95 -14.27
N SER A 30 2.25 -4.44 -13.42
CA SER A 30 2.88 -3.64 -12.39
C SER A 30 4.31 -4.14 -12.17
N ARG A 31 5.24 -3.20 -12.07
CA ARG A 31 6.57 -3.39 -11.53
C ARG A 31 6.66 -2.51 -10.30
N VAL A 32 6.95 -3.15 -9.18
CA VAL A 32 7.19 -2.47 -7.91
C VAL A 32 8.67 -2.66 -7.58
N SER A 33 9.34 -1.57 -7.23
CA SER A 33 10.69 -1.61 -6.67
C SER A 33 10.72 -0.84 -5.38
N GLU A 34 11.44 -1.36 -4.40
CA GLU A 34 11.64 -0.66 -3.13
C GLU A 34 12.68 0.45 -3.27
N ARG A 35 12.43 1.54 -2.56
CA ARG A 35 13.33 2.68 -2.44
C ARG A 35 13.39 3.11 -0.99
N ARG A 36 14.53 3.69 -0.59
CA ARG A 36 14.64 4.38 0.68
C ARG A 36 14.06 5.80 0.53
N PRO A 37 12.99 6.16 1.25
CA PRO A 37 12.42 7.49 1.09
C PRO A 37 13.37 8.53 1.69
N ARG A 38 13.39 9.72 1.07
CA ARG A 38 14.25 10.83 1.48
C ARG A 38 13.43 11.82 2.27
N PHE A 39 13.99 12.27 3.39
CA PHE A 39 13.50 13.45 4.09
C PHE A 39 14.15 14.68 3.49
N ILE A 40 13.37 15.70 3.15
CA ILE A 40 13.88 17.00 2.70
C ILE A 40 13.77 17.94 3.90
N PRO A 41 14.90 18.32 4.53
CA PRO A 41 14.87 19.28 5.63
C PRO A 41 14.32 20.62 5.16
N PHE A 42 13.50 21.24 5.99
CA PHE A 42 13.04 22.62 5.81
C PHE A 42 14.00 23.60 6.52
N ALA A 43 13.81 24.90 6.27
CA ALA A 43 14.69 25.95 6.79
C ALA A 43 14.90 25.81 8.31
N SER A 44 16.16 25.93 8.73
CA SER A 44 16.56 25.91 10.13
C SER A 44 16.00 27.14 10.85
N GLY A 45 15.29 26.92 11.96
CA GLY A 45 14.61 27.96 12.72
C GLY A 45 13.10 27.85 12.58
N GLY A 46 12.41 27.56 13.68
CA GLY A 46 10.96 27.34 13.71
C GLY A 46 10.56 26.22 14.65
N PRO A 47 9.25 26.02 14.90
CA PRO A 47 8.74 25.09 15.90
C PRO A 47 9.09 23.61 15.62
N LEU A 48 9.45 23.27 14.37
CA LEU A 48 9.76 21.90 13.94
C LEU A 48 11.27 21.62 13.74
N ALA A 49 12.17 22.56 14.04
CA ALA A 49 13.61 22.40 13.78
C ALA A 49 14.20 21.15 14.48
N ASN A 50 13.73 20.85 15.69
CA ASN A 50 14.13 19.66 16.43
C ASN A 50 13.61 18.38 15.76
N ALA A 51 12.36 18.36 15.28
CA ALA A 51 11.78 17.21 14.60
C ALA A 51 12.57 16.80 13.34
N ALA A 52 12.98 17.78 12.53
CA ALA A 52 13.85 17.53 11.37
C ALA A 52 15.20 16.92 11.79
N THR A 53 15.80 17.41 12.88
CA THR A 53 17.07 16.90 13.40
C THR A 53 16.95 15.46 13.87
N TYR A 54 15.88 15.12 14.59
CA TYR A 54 15.61 13.75 15.03
C TYR A 54 15.47 12.79 13.84
N ILE A 55 14.71 13.18 12.80
CA ILE A 55 14.56 12.38 11.58
C ILE A 55 15.91 12.15 10.89
N VAL A 56 16.70 13.20 10.69
CA VAL A 56 18.00 13.10 10.01
C VAL A 56 18.97 12.21 10.80
N THR A 57 18.97 12.33 12.13
CA THR A 57 19.78 11.48 13.02
C THR A 57 19.35 10.03 12.92
N ALA A 58 18.04 9.76 13.06
CA ALA A 58 17.46 8.42 12.94
C ALA A 58 17.82 7.75 11.62
N MET A 59 17.71 8.47 10.50
CA MET A 59 18.06 7.96 9.16
C MET A 59 19.56 7.60 9.01
N ARG A 60 20.46 8.13 9.86
CA ARG A 60 21.88 7.74 9.82
C ARG A 60 22.15 6.47 10.62
N ILE A 61 21.36 6.22 11.66
CA ILE A 61 21.60 5.15 12.62
C ILE A 61 20.64 3.97 12.49
N ASP A 62 19.52 4.09 11.78
CA ASP A 62 18.45 3.08 11.69
C ASP A 62 18.89 1.65 11.37
N ARG A 63 19.91 1.47 10.54
CA ARG A 63 20.49 0.15 10.23
C ARG A 63 21.39 -0.40 11.31
N ARG A 64 22.04 0.47 12.10
CA ARG A 64 23.00 0.10 13.14
C ARG A 64 22.34 -0.06 14.50
N ASP A 65 21.43 0.85 14.83
CA ASP A 65 20.71 0.91 16.09
C ASP A 65 19.23 1.25 15.83
N PRO A 66 18.42 0.23 15.46
CA PRO A 66 17.03 0.44 15.11
C PRO A 66 16.18 0.91 16.29
N LEU A 67 16.49 0.52 17.53
CA LEU A 67 15.72 0.95 18.70
C LEU A 67 15.95 2.42 19.02
N VAL A 68 17.19 2.92 18.93
CA VAL A 68 17.46 4.35 19.10
C VAL A 68 16.85 5.15 17.95
N ALA A 69 16.97 4.68 16.71
CA ALA A 69 16.32 5.33 15.56
C ALA A 69 14.80 5.40 15.70
N LEU A 70 14.18 4.32 16.20
CA LEU A 70 12.75 4.27 16.48
C LEU A 70 12.35 5.36 17.48
N GLY A 71 13.13 5.54 18.55
CA GLY A 71 12.90 6.60 19.54
C GLY A 71 13.00 8.02 18.95
N GLU A 72 13.98 8.25 18.09
CA GLU A 72 14.15 9.50 17.36
C GLU A 72 12.96 9.79 16.42
N TYR A 73 12.48 8.79 15.66
CA TYR A 73 11.28 8.94 14.84
C TYR A 73 10.02 9.19 15.67
N MET A 74 9.88 8.52 16.82
CA MET A 74 8.76 8.75 17.75
C MET A 74 8.78 10.17 18.32
N THR A 75 9.95 10.67 18.71
CA THR A 75 10.11 12.05 19.22
C THR A 75 9.81 13.08 18.14
N ALA A 76 10.21 12.81 16.88
CA ALA A 76 9.86 13.67 15.74
C ALA A 76 8.35 13.70 15.47
N ALA A 77 7.69 12.54 15.53
CA ALA A 77 6.24 12.44 15.34
C ALA A 77 5.46 13.17 16.46
N GLU A 78 5.87 13.02 17.72
CA GLU A 78 5.28 13.75 18.86
C GLU A 78 5.44 15.28 18.67
N THR A 79 6.65 15.74 18.36
CA THR A 79 6.94 17.17 18.12
C THR A 79 6.08 17.74 16.98
N ALA A 80 5.89 16.97 15.91
CA ALA A 80 5.06 17.38 14.79
C ALA A 80 3.56 17.42 15.14
N LEU A 81 3.06 16.50 15.97
CA LEU A 81 1.68 16.54 16.47
C LEU A 81 1.43 17.72 17.40
N ASP A 82 2.37 18.04 18.29
CA ASP A 82 2.28 19.22 19.15
C ASP A 82 2.15 20.52 18.34
N GLN A 83 2.86 20.60 17.21
CA GLN A 83 2.72 21.72 16.28
C GLN A 83 1.35 21.71 15.58
N LEU A 84 0.89 20.56 15.10
CA LEU A 84 -0.43 20.41 14.47
C LEU A 84 -1.59 20.72 15.42
N LYS A 85 -1.42 20.47 16.72
CA LYS A 85 -2.42 20.84 17.74
C LYS A 85 -2.60 22.36 17.83
N ARG A 86 -1.52 23.12 17.65
CA ARG A 86 -1.50 24.60 17.68
C ARG A 86 -1.88 25.20 16.33
N SER A 87 -1.45 24.57 15.24
CA SER A 87 -1.65 25.02 13.86
C SER A 87 -2.04 23.82 12.98
N PRO A 88 -3.34 23.44 12.95
CA PRO A 88 -3.81 22.25 12.22
C PRO A 88 -3.54 22.25 10.72
N ASP A 89 -3.43 23.44 10.12
CA ASP A 89 -3.18 23.61 8.68
C ASP A 89 -1.68 23.62 8.31
N ASP A 90 -0.78 23.39 9.28
CA ASP A 90 0.67 23.35 9.05
C ASP A 90 1.06 22.10 8.23
N GLU A 91 1.23 22.29 6.92
CA GLU A 91 1.60 21.23 5.99
C GLU A 91 2.98 20.63 6.29
N THR A 92 3.91 21.44 6.77
CA THR A 92 5.26 20.97 7.12
C THR A 92 5.19 20.04 8.33
N ALA A 93 4.40 20.40 9.34
CA ALA A 93 4.15 19.54 10.49
C ALA A 93 3.45 18.23 10.07
N ARG A 94 2.42 18.31 9.23
CA ARG A 94 1.71 17.14 8.68
C ARG A 94 2.65 16.20 7.92
N ASN A 95 3.48 16.74 7.03
CA ASN A 95 4.44 15.95 6.26
C ASN A 95 5.54 15.34 7.16
N THR A 96 6.01 16.09 8.16
CA THR A 96 7.00 15.61 9.13
C THR A 96 6.43 14.46 9.97
N TYR A 97 5.20 14.60 10.46
CA TYR A 97 4.49 13.55 11.18
C TYR A 97 4.30 12.30 10.31
N ASN A 98 3.76 12.44 9.10
CA ASN A 98 3.51 11.32 8.19
C ASN A 98 4.82 10.57 7.85
N PHE A 99 5.90 11.32 7.60
CA PHE A 99 7.21 10.72 7.34
C PHE A 99 7.72 9.94 8.55
N ALA A 100 7.69 10.55 9.74
CA ALA A 100 8.14 9.93 10.98
C ALA A 100 7.34 8.65 11.31
N VAL A 101 6.01 8.68 11.20
CA VAL A 101 5.16 7.49 11.39
C VAL A 101 5.47 6.41 10.36
N GLY A 102 5.68 6.78 9.10
CA GLY A 102 6.11 5.85 8.06
C GLY A 102 7.44 5.19 8.40
N ARG A 103 8.39 5.92 8.99
CA ARG A 103 9.67 5.36 9.44
C ARG A 103 9.55 4.50 10.70
N ILE A 104 8.66 4.82 11.65
CA ILE A 104 8.32 3.95 12.78
C ILE A 104 7.90 2.57 12.27
N ILE A 105 6.95 2.51 11.32
CA ILE A 105 6.49 1.24 10.74
C ILE A 105 7.62 0.53 9.98
N ALA A 106 8.42 1.26 9.21
CA ALA A 106 9.58 0.71 8.50
C ALA A 106 10.57 0.04 9.45
N THR A 107 10.93 0.72 10.54
CA THR A 107 11.90 0.23 11.51
C THR A 107 11.37 -1.01 12.24
N ILE A 108 10.07 -1.03 12.59
CA ILE A 108 9.44 -2.23 13.17
C ILE A 108 9.55 -3.43 12.22
N HIS A 109 9.25 -3.23 10.94
CA HIS A 109 9.35 -4.26 9.91
C HIS A 109 10.80 -4.74 9.72
N ASP A 110 11.73 -3.83 9.45
CA ASP A 110 13.11 -4.15 9.06
C ASP A 110 13.89 -4.81 10.21
N ALA A 111 13.66 -4.35 11.44
CA ALA A 111 14.28 -4.92 12.64
C ALA A 111 13.48 -6.09 13.25
N LYS A 112 12.38 -6.53 12.59
CA LYS A 112 11.51 -7.63 13.03
C LYS A 112 11.03 -7.49 14.48
N LEU A 113 10.68 -6.26 14.87
CA LEU A 113 10.13 -5.96 16.18
C LEU A 113 8.66 -6.38 16.23
N ASP A 114 8.17 -6.73 17.42
CA ASP A 114 6.79 -7.18 17.61
C ASP A 114 6.07 -6.40 18.72
N PRO A 115 5.71 -5.12 18.47
CA PRO A 115 4.89 -4.33 19.39
C PRO A 115 3.41 -4.75 19.38
N TRP A 116 3.05 -5.77 18.60
CA TRP A 116 1.69 -6.25 18.39
C TRP A 116 1.30 -7.26 19.47
N THR A 117 2.21 -8.18 19.79
CA THR A 117 1.97 -9.19 20.84
C THR A 117 2.32 -8.69 22.23
N GLN A 118 3.33 -7.81 22.33
CA GLN A 118 3.78 -7.25 23.61
C GLN A 118 4.23 -5.79 23.44
N PRO A 119 3.94 -4.89 24.41
CA PRO A 119 4.42 -3.52 24.35
C PRO A 119 5.96 -3.45 24.32
N LEU A 120 6.50 -2.60 23.46
CA LEU A 120 7.94 -2.40 23.29
C LEU A 120 8.39 -1.13 24.01
N ARG A 121 9.41 -1.24 24.87
CA ARG A 121 10.07 -0.06 25.46
C ARG A 121 11.11 0.49 24.50
N VAL A 122 11.00 1.76 24.18
CA VAL A 122 11.85 2.45 23.21
C VAL A 122 12.59 3.59 23.92
N PRO A 123 13.92 3.57 23.96
CA PRO A 123 14.71 4.62 24.61
C PRO A 123 14.62 5.92 23.80
N VAL A 124 14.53 7.04 24.51
CA VAL A 124 14.65 8.40 23.95
C VAL A 124 15.44 9.28 24.92
N ASN A 125 15.88 10.45 24.47
CA ASN A 125 16.68 11.35 25.31
C ASN A 125 15.98 11.79 26.61
N SER A 126 14.64 11.81 26.63
CA SER A 126 13.81 12.16 27.79
C SER A 126 13.32 10.97 28.63
N GLY A 127 13.89 9.77 28.44
CA GLY A 127 13.50 8.54 29.16
C GLY A 127 13.11 7.42 28.21
N GLU A 128 11.94 6.81 28.40
CA GLU A 128 11.45 5.75 27.50
C GLU A 128 10.00 5.99 27.07
N PHE A 129 9.68 5.63 25.83
CA PHE A 129 8.30 5.45 25.38
C PHE A 129 7.92 3.97 25.45
N VAL A 130 6.65 3.70 25.73
CA VAL A 130 6.05 2.38 25.54
C VAL A 130 5.27 2.41 24.22
N LEU A 131 5.81 1.74 23.20
CA LEU A 131 5.17 1.54 21.92
C LEU A 131 4.21 0.34 21.98
N THR A 132 2.97 0.57 21.57
CA THR A 132 1.92 -0.46 21.53
C THR A 132 0.94 -0.14 20.40
N HIS A 133 -0.12 -0.95 20.27
CA HIS A 133 -1.18 -0.71 19.30
C HIS A 133 -2.55 -0.66 19.98
N ARG A 134 -3.50 0.00 19.32
CA ARG A 134 -4.91 -0.03 19.67
C ARG A 134 -5.54 -1.31 19.10
N PRO A 135 -6.09 -2.21 19.92
CA PRO A 135 -6.80 -3.38 19.43
C PRO A 135 -8.02 -2.98 18.60
N ASP A 136 -8.29 -3.74 17.54
CA ASP A 136 -9.52 -3.63 16.76
C ASP A 136 -10.45 -4.80 17.15
N PRO A 137 -11.77 -4.56 17.33
CA PRO A 137 -12.71 -5.63 17.67
C PRO A 137 -12.85 -6.70 16.58
N ARG A 138 -12.43 -6.40 15.34
CA ARG A 138 -12.47 -7.34 14.23
C ARG A 138 -11.19 -8.20 14.25
N PRO A 139 -11.27 -9.53 14.44
CA PRO A 139 -10.08 -10.38 14.58
C PRO A 139 -9.09 -10.30 13.41
N GLN A 140 -9.61 -10.12 12.19
CA GLN A 140 -8.81 -9.94 10.97
C GLN A 140 -8.06 -8.61 10.91
N TRP A 141 -8.31 -7.67 11.82
CA TRP A 141 -7.58 -6.41 11.93
C TRP A 141 -6.43 -6.49 12.95
N ASN A 142 -6.15 -7.68 13.49
CA ASN A 142 -4.98 -7.91 14.32
C ASN A 142 -3.69 -7.65 13.51
N PRO A 143 -2.87 -6.65 13.89
CA PRO A 143 -1.65 -6.31 13.14
C PRO A 143 -0.61 -7.44 13.12
N ALA A 144 -0.63 -8.37 14.07
CA ALA A 144 0.29 -9.51 14.11
C ALA A 144 0.14 -10.47 12.90
N LEU A 145 -0.99 -10.38 12.17
CA LEU A 145 -1.27 -11.21 10.99
C LEU A 145 -0.62 -10.67 9.70
N TYR A 146 -0.02 -9.48 9.74
CA TYR A 146 0.43 -8.75 8.56
C TYR A 146 1.89 -8.31 8.67
N ASP A 147 2.54 -8.26 7.52
CA ASP A 147 3.75 -7.47 7.32
C ASP A 147 3.36 -6.11 6.75
N PHE A 148 3.91 -5.05 7.33
CA PHE A 148 3.58 -3.68 6.98
C PHE A 148 4.76 -3.00 6.30
N THR A 149 4.52 -2.43 5.12
CA THR A 149 5.52 -1.62 4.41
C THR A 149 4.91 -0.26 4.04
N PRO A 150 5.53 0.86 4.43
CA PRO A 150 5.07 2.19 4.05
C PRO A 150 4.97 2.39 2.54
N ALA A 151 3.90 3.04 2.08
CA ALA A 151 3.63 3.23 0.67
C ALA A 151 4.68 4.12 -0.04
N ASP A 152 5.35 5.00 0.71
CA ASP A 152 6.41 5.88 0.19
C ASP A 152 7.72 5.13 -0.14
N GLN A 153 7.88 3.89 0.34
CA GLN A 153 8.99 2.99 0.02
C GLN A 153 8.85 2.30 -1.33
N PHE A 154 7.70 2.42 -2.00
CA PHE A 154 7.51 1.80 -3.30
C PHE A 154 7.62 2.83 -4.43
N ASP A 155 8.48 2.55 -5.42
CA ASP A 155 8.37 3.10 -6.77
C ASP A 155 7.51 2.14 -7.60
N VAL A 156 6.47 2.68 -8.22
CA VAL A 156 5.42 1.92 -8.89
C VAL A 156 5.39 2.32 -10.35
N ARG A 157 5.53 1.34 -11.24
CA ARG A 157 5.45 1.51 -12.70
C ARG A 157 4.60 0.42 -13.33
N GLY A 158 4.09 0.64 -14.52
CA GLY A 158 3.30 -0.35 -15.27
C GLY A 158 2.03 0.24 -15.83
N THR A 159 1.43 -0.45 -16.81
CA THR A 159 0.28 0.04 -17.56
C THR A 159 -0.98 0.22 -16.72
N TYR A 160 -1.08 -0.49 -15.59
CA TYR A 160 -2.24 -0.49 -14.70
C TYR A 160 -2.10 0.42 -13.49
N VAL A 161 -0.95 1.08 -13.34
CA VAL A 161 -0.63 1.93 -12.19
C VAL A 161 0.06 3.22 -12.65
N THR A 162 -0.30 3.72 -13.83
CA THR A 162 0.33 4.91 -14.44
C THR A 162 0.07 6.18 -13.65
N GLU A 163 -1.05 6.25 -12.91
CA GLU A 163 -1.39 7.36 -12.03
C GLU A 163 -1.40 6.89 -10.58
N ARG A 164 -0.70 7.63 -9.73
CA ARG A 164 -0.69 7.41 -8.28
C ARG A 164 -1.85 8.21 -7.67
N THR A 165 -2.85 7.50 -7.19
CA THR A 165 -4.06 8.06 -6.60
C THR A 165 -3.92 8.06 -5.08
N THR A 166 -3.80 9.26 -4.52
CA THR A 166 -3.63 9.48 -3.08
C THR A 166 -4.72 10.39 -2.53
N ARG A 167 -4.88 10.40 -1.21
CA ARG A 167 -5.61 11.42 -0.48
C ARG A 167 -4.64 12.06 0.50
N ASP A 168 -4.49 13.37 0.42
CA ASP A 168 -3.68 14.12 1.38
C ASP A 168 -4.38 14.14 2.75
N GLY A 169 -3.59 14.08 3.82
CA GLY A 169 -4.12 13.97 5.16
C GLY A 169 -3.07 13.60 6.19
N ILE A 170 -3.51 13.28 7.41
CA ILE A 170 -2.65 12.83 8.51
C ILE A 170 -2.50 11.30 8.49
N GLY A 171 -1.33 10.82 8.90
CA GLY A 171 -0.96 9.41 8.97
C GLY A 171 -0.07 8.94 7.83
N ALA A 172 0.55 7.78 8.03
CA ALA A 172 1.39 7.15 7.01
C ALA A 172 0.57 6.08 6.26
N PRO A 173 0.31 6.24 4.96
CA PRO A 173 -0.24 5.17 4.16
C PRO A 173 0.74 3.99 4.10
N ILE A 174 0.25 2.78 4.38
CA ILE A 174 1.05 1.55 4.40
C ILE A 174 0.33 0.43 3.65
N VAL A 175 1.11 -0.50 3.12
CA VAL A 175 0.63 -1.75 2.54
C VAL A 175 0.69 -2.83 3.62
N ALA A 176 -0.45 -3.43 3.93
CA ALA A 176 -0.57 -4.62 4.76
C ALA A 176 -0.57 -5.86 3.87
N VAL A 177 0.43 -6.72 4.04
CA VAL A 177 0.54 -8.01 3.33
C VAL A 177 0.31 -9.13 4.35
N GLY A 178 -0.70 -9.97 4.12
CA GLY A 178 -0.97 -11.11 5.00
C GLY A 178 0.21 -12.06 5.03
N ARG A 179 0.67 -12.44 6.23
CA ARG A 179 1.81 -13.36 6.43
C ARG A 179 1.52 -14.75 5.88
N GLU A 180 0.31 -15.25 6.17
CA GLU A 180 -0.15 -16.57 5.77
C GLU A 180 -1.09 -16.53 4.55
N VAL A 181 -1.20 -17.69 3.89
CA VAL A 181 -2.20 -17.91 2.84
C VAL A 181 -3.51 -18.34 3.50
N ASN A 182 -4.59 -17.63 3.20
CA ASN A 182 -5.93 -17.99 3.63
C ASN A 182 -6.41 -19.26 2.89
N LYS A 183 -6.42 -20.39 3.59
CA LYS A 183 -6.88 -21.68 3.06
C LYS A 183 -8.38 -21.69 2.76
N GLU A 184 -9.16 -20.85 3.43
CA GLU A 184 -10.62 -20.72 3.26
C GLU A 184 -11.01 -19.64 2.26
N ALA A 185 -10.05 -19.06 1.53
CA ALA A 185 -10.31 -17.91 0.65
C ALA A 185 -11.43 -18.14 -0.38
N ARG A 186 -11.62 -19.39 -0.84
CA ARG A 186 -12.72 -19.73 -1.77
C ARG A 186 -14.09 -19.71 -1.08
N ALA A 187 -14.21 -20.34 0.10
CA ALA A 187 -15.46 -20.38 0.87
C ALA A 187 -15.88 -18.97 1.33
N ASN A 188 -14.89 -18.14 1.68
CA ASN A 188 -15.11 -16.79 2.21
C ASN A 188 -15.08 -15.70 1.14
N PHE A 189 -14.98 -16.05 -0.15
CA PHE A 189 -14.86 -15.11 -1.26
C PHE A 189 -13.78 -14.03 -1.04
N THR A 190 -12.59 -14.41 -0.56
CA THR A 190 -11.44 -13.50 -0.38
C THR A 190 -10.33 -13.81 -1.37
N THR A 191 -9.28 -12.99 -1.39
CA THR A 191 -8.02 -13.36 -2.05
C THR A 191 -7.25 -14.39 -1.21
N PRO A 192 -6.43 -15.26 -1.82
CA PRO A 192 -5.60 -16.23 -1.08
C PRO A 192 -4.58 -15.59 -0.14
N ARG A 193 -4.09 -14.39 -0.48
CA ARG A 193 -3.25 -13.58 0.39
C ARG A 193 -3.80 -12.16 0.38
N THR A 194 -3.84 -11.55 1.54
CA THR A 194 -4.33 -10.19 1.71
C THR A 194 -3.25 -9.20 1.27
N TYR A 195 -3.66 -8.23 0.46
CA TYR A 195 -2.89 -7.04 0.12
C TYR A 195 -3.84 -5.87 0.28
N TYR A 196 -3.66 -5.06 1.32
CA TYR A 196 -4.62 -4.04 1.68
C TYR A 196 -3.93 -2.72 2.05
N GLY A 197 -4.55 -1.60 1.70
CA GLY A 197 -4.09 -0.27 2.07
C GLY A 197 -4.69 0.14 3.39
N VAL A 198 -3.86 0.47 4.37
CA VAL A 198 -4.29 1.06 5.64
C VAL A 198 -3.43 2.30 5.93
N THR A 199 -3.88 3.12 6.87
CA THR A 199 -3.14 4.31 7.29
C THR A 199 -2.73 4.16 8.75
N ALA A 200 -1.43 4.11 9.00
CA ALA A 200 -0.89 4.12 10.35
C ALA A 200 -1.01 5.51 10.97
N ILE A 201 -1.53 5.56 12.19
CA ILE A 201 -1.62 6.74 13.04
C ILE A 201 -0.93 6.42 14.37
N ALA A 202 0.02 7.25 14.77
CA ALA A 202 0.63 7.23 16.09
C ALA A 202 -0.01 8.31 16.98
N ARG A 203 -0.52 7.92 18.15
CA ARG A 203 -1.03 8.85 19.18
C ARG A 203 -0.13 8.78 20.41
N PHE A 204 0.16 9.93 21.02
CA PHE A 204 1.04 10.03 22.18
C PHE A 204 0.21 10.34 23.42
N GLU A 205 0.05 9.34 24.28
CA GLU A 205 -0.70 9.40 25.54
C GLU A 205 0.32 9.42 26.69
N GLY A 206 0.90 10.60 26.95
CA GLY A 206 2.05 10.74 27.82
C GLY A 206 3.25 9.95 27.28
N ARG A 207 3.78 8.99 28.05
CA ARG A 207 4.90 8.14 27.61
C ARG A 207 4.46 6.89 26.84
N ARG A 208 3.21 6.81 26.39
CA ARG A 208 2.73 5.73 25.54
C ARG A 208 2.56 6.22 24.11
N CYS A 209 3.17 5.53 23.16
CA CYS A 209 2.87 5.70 21.75
C CYS A 209 1.95 4.57 21.29
N VAL A 210 0.72 4.92 20.94
CA VAL A 210 -0.32 3.97 20.55
C VAL A 210 -0.51 4.07 19.04
N LEU A 211 -0.07 3.03 18.33
CA LEU A 211 -0.31 2.86 16.91
C LEU A 211 -1.74 2.37 16.65
N SER A 212 -2.35 2.84 15.58
CA SER A 212 -3.61 2.33 15.06
C SER A 212 -3.55 2.29 13.54
N PHE A 213 -4.30 1.38 12.95
CA PHE A 213 -4.34 1.16 11.51
C PHE A 213 -5.75 1.43 11.04
N GLU A 214 -5.95 2.62 10.47
CA GLU A 214 -7.26 3.09 10.04
C GLU A 214 -7.53 2.62 8.60
N ASP A 215 -8.79 2.28 8.29
CA ASP A 215 -9.22 1.95 6.93
C ASP A 215 -9.57 3.22 6.13
N PRO A 216 -8.75 3.67 5.18
CA PRO A 216 -9.05 4.87 4.40
C PRO A 216 -10.27 4.71 3.47
N LEU A 217 -10.75 3.48 3.25
CA LEU A 217 -11.99 3.22 2.52
C LEU A 217 -13.22 3.23 3.43
N ALA A 218 -13.06 3.06 4.75
CA ALA A 218 -14.17 3.12 5.71
C ALA A 218 -14.33 4.51 6.33
N VAL A 219 -13.22 5.21 6.58
CA VAL A 219 -13.23 6.55 7.18
C VAL A 219 -12.42 7.54 6.34
N GLU A 220 -12.91 8.77 6.27
CA GLU A 220 -12.26 9.84 5.49
C GLU A 220 -11.51 10.84 6.36
N THR A 221 -11.86 10.89 7.64
CA THR A 221 -11.25 11.77 8.64
C THR A 221 -10.93 10.98 9.89
N VAL A 222 -9.99 11.50 10.68
CA VAL A 222 -9.57 10.92 11.95
C VAL A 222 -9.33 12.03 12.98
N ARG A 223 -9.69 11.75 14.25
CA ARG A 223 -9.38 12.64 15.36
C ARG A 223 -8.02 12.29 15.98
N VAL A 224 -7.13 13.28 16.06
CA VAL A 224 -5.79 13.19 16.67
C VAL A 224 -5.56 14.45 17.50
N ASP A 225 -5.21 14.29 18.77
CA ASP A 225 -4.95 15.38 19.74
C ASP A 225 -6.02 16.48 19.82
N GLY A 226 -7.28 16.07 19.67
CA GLY A 226 -8.45 16.95 19.72
C GLY A 226 -8.79 17.64 18.41
N GLN A 227 -7.95 17.52 17.39
CA GLN A 227 -8.16 18.05 16.04
C GLN A 227 -8.71 16.96 15.11
N ILE A 228 -9.43 17.37 14.06
CA ILE A 228 -9.94 16.47 13.01
C ILE A 228 -9.17 16.75 11.73
N PHE A 229 -8.58 15.70 11.16
CA PHE A 229 -7.82 15.79 9.92
C PHE A 229 -8.41 14.84 8.87
N PRO A 230 -8.30 15.17 7.57
CA PRO A 230 -8.41 14.16 6.52
C PRO A 230 -7.44 13.01 6.80
N LEU A 231 -7.88 11.77 6.63
CA LEU A 231 -7.02 10.60 6.79
C LEU A 231 -6.21 10.40 5.49
N ALA A 232 -4.88 10.41 5.59
CA ALA A 232 -4.01 10.16 4.44
C ALA A 232 -4.32 8.80 3.80
N ALA A 233 -4.14 8.65 2.49
CA ALA A 233 -4.32 7.36 1.83
C ALA A 233 -3.48 7.25 0.56
N ASP A 234 -3.06 6.01 0.24
CA ASP A 234 -2.51 5.64 -1.06
C ASP A 234 -3.29 4.44 -1.59
N PHE A 235 -4.07 4.68 -2.65
CA PHE A 235 -4.94 3.66 -3.25
C PHE A 235 -4.25 2.91 -4.40
N THR A 236 -3.10 3.39 -4.86
CA THR A 236 -2.37 2.79 -5.99
C THR A 236 -1.36 1.76 -5.53
N VAL A 237 -0.60 2.06 -4.48
CA VAL A 237 0.52 1.21 -4.06
C VAL A 237 0.08 -0.18 -3.57
N PRO A 238 -0.95 -0.34 -2.70
CA PRO A 238 -1.41 -1.67 -2.28
C PRO A 238 -1.86 -2.52 -3.47
N LEU A 239 -2.53 -1.90 -4.45
CA LEU A 239 -2.92 -2.55 -5.70
C LEU A 239 -1.68 -2.99 -6.50
N ALA A 240 -0.71 -2.10 -6.67
CA ALA A 240 0.53 -2.39 -7.37
C ALA A 240 1.29 -3.58 -6.75
N VAL A 241 1.43 -3.59 -5.42
CA VAL A 241 2.08 -4.68 -4.69
C VAL A 241 1.34 -5.99 -4.91
N MET A 242 0.00 -5.99 -4.85
CA MET A 242 -0.80 -7.18 -5.14
C MET A 242 -0.55 -7.69 -6.57
N LEU A 243 -0.53 -6.80 -7.56
CA LEU A 243 -0.34 -7.16 -8.97
C LEU A 243 1.06 -7.72 -9.24
N ALA A 244 2.10 -7.08 -8.69
CA ALA A 244 3.48 -7.54 -8.81
C ALA A 244 3.66 -8.91 -8.12
N SER A 245 3.06 -9.10 -6.94
CA SER A 245 3.20 -10.33 -6.16
C SER A 245 2.45 -11.53 -6.76
N THR A 246 1.29 -11.30 -7.38
CA THR A 246 0.45 -12.38 -7.95
C THR A 246 0.85 -12.78 -9.37
N ASN A 247 1.66 -11.95 -10.05
CA ASN A 247 2.14 -12.13 -11.43
C ASN A 247 1.14 -12.79 -12.41
N PRO A 248 -0.04 -12.18 -12.61
CA PRO A 248 -1.14 -12.77 -13.38
C PRO A 248 -0.78 -13.00 -14.86
N LYS A 249 0.08 -12.16 -15.44
CA LYS A 249 0.53 -12.25 -16.85
C LYS A 249 1.13 -13.62 -17.19
N LYS A 250 1.86 -14.23 -16.24
CA LYS A 250 2.50 -15.54 -16.44
C LYS A 250 1.50 -16.64 -16.84
N PHE A 251 0.23 -16.52 -16.44
CA PHE A 251 -0.77 -17.57 -16.62
C PHE A 251 -1.89 -17.20 -17.59
N GLU A 252 -1.86 -16.02 -18.20
CA GLU A 252 -2.97 -15.53 -19.03
C GLU A 252 -3.11 -16.31 -20.33
N LEU A 253 -2.03 -16.46 -21.10
CA LEU A 253 -2.07 -17.20 -22.37
C LEU A 253 -2.41 -18.68 -22.14
N THR A 254 -1.88 -19.29 -21.06
CA THR A 254 -2.19 -20.69 -20.74
C THR A 254 -3.65 -20.88 -20.31
N ARG A 255 -4.23 -19.93 -19.56
CA ARG A 255 -5.66 -19.95 -19.18
C ARG A 255 -6.57 -19.74 -20.37
N LEU A 256 -6.16 -18.92 -21.34
CA LEU A 256 -6.87 -18.70 -22.59
C LEU A 256 -6.93 -19.98 -23.43
N LEU A 257 -5.79 -20.65 -23.61
CA LEU A 257 -5.67 -21.82 -24.48
C LEU A 257 -6.26 -23.10 -23.89
N ASN A 258 -6.39 -23.20 -22.56
CA ASN A 258 -6.96 -24.39 -21.91
C ASN A 258 -7.85 -24.02 -20.71
N PRO A 259 -9.01 -23.39 -20.93
CA PRO A 259 -9.87 -22.90 -19.85
C PRO A 259 -10.38 -24.04 -18.95
N ALA A 260 -10.65 -25.22 -19.50
CA ALA A 260 -11.09 -26.40 -18.75
C ALA A 260 -10.08 -26.83 -17.67
N LYS A 261 -8.77 -26.79 -17.98
CA LYS A 261 -7.70 -27.10 -17.00
C LYS A 261 -7.62 -26.09 -15.84
N TYR A 262 -8.17 -24.89 -16.01
CA TYR A 262 -8.13 -23.81 -15.03
C TYR A 262 -9.51 -23.40 -14.52
N ALA A 263 -10.56 -24.20 -14.78
CA ALA A 263 -11.92 -23.91 -14.32
C ALA A 263 -11.97 -23.68 -12.81
N GLU A 264 -11.21 -24.45 -12.03
CA GLU A 264 -11.08 -24.30 -10.58
C GLU A 264 -10.37 -23.02 -10.11
N THR A 265 -9.77 -22.26 -11.02
CA THR A 265 -9.17 -20.95 -10.71
C THR A 265 -10.14 -19.79 -10.89
N ALA A 266 -11.25 -20.01 -11.61
CA ALA A 266 -12.34 -19.06 -11.71
C ALA A 266 -12.94 -18.86 -10.31
N ARG A 267 -12.92 -17.62 -9.85
CA ARG A 267 -13.39 -17.27 -8.50
C ARG A 267 -13.87 -15.85 -8.46
N ILE A 268 -14.91 -15.64 -7.67
CA ILE A 268 -15.32 -14.34 -7.15
C ILE A 268 -14.49 -14.10 -5.89
N SER A 269 -13.75 -12.99 -5.85
CA SER A 269 -12.96 -12.59 -4.69
C SER A 269 -13.24 -11.14 -4.38
N ARG A 270 -13.52 -10.84 -3.12
CA ARG A 270 -13.65 -9.48 -2.59
C ARG A 270 -12.27 -8.91 -2.32
N LEU A 271 -12.08 -7.64 -2.66
CA LEU A 271 -10.86 -6.87 -2.40
C LEU A 271 -10.92 -6.09 -1.10
N GLN A 272 -12.13 -5.89 -0.59
CA GLN A 272 -12.43 -5.19 0.65
C GLN A 272 -13.46 -6.01 1.44
N PRO A 273 -13.50 -5.87 2.78
CA PRO A 273 -14.61 -6.37 3.58
C PRO A 273 -15.96 -5.87 3.04
N TYR A 274 -17.00 -6.69 3.15
CA TYR A 274 -18.35 -6.27 2.80
C TYR A 274 -18.83 -5.17 3.77
N ASP A 275 -19.45 -4.14 3.22
CA ASP A 275 -19.99 -3.00 3.94
C ASP A 275 -21.40 -2.74 3.38
N PRO A 276 -22.47 -2.95 4.17
CA PRO A 276 -23.84 -2.82 3.70
C PRO A 276 -24.20 -1.39 3.29
N ASN A 277 -23.42 -0.40 3.73
CA ASN A 277 -23.62 1.00 3.40
C ASN A 277 -22.88 1.42 2.12
N LYS A 278 -22.22 0.48 1.42
CA LYS A 278 -21.50 0.74 0.17
C LYS A 278 -22.11 -0.04 -0.99
N THR A 279 -22.14 0.61 -2.15
CA THR A 279 -22.47 -0.05 -3.41
C THR A 279 -21.47 -1.16 -3.71
N VAL A 280 -21.97 -2.37 -3.92
CA VAL A 280 -21.16 -3.49 -4.40
C VAL A 280 -20.90 -3.31 -5.90
N VAL A 281 -19.65 -3.12 -6.27
CA VAL A 281 -19.22 -3.12 -7.66
C VAL A 281 -18.73 -4.53 -8.01
N LEU A 282 -19.51 -5.25 -8.82
CA LEU A 282 -19.08 -6.52 -9.38
C LEU A 282 -18.43 -6.28 -10.73
N VAL A 283 -17.13 -6.53 -10.82
CA VAL A 283 -16.41 -6.39 -12.08
C VAL A 283 -16.13 -7.77 -12.66
N ILE A 284 -16.67 -8.00 -13.86
CA ILE A 284 -16.53 -9.24 -14.63
C ILE A 284 -15.68 -8.92 -15.86
N HIS A 285 -14.61 -9.69 -16.08
CA HIS A 285 -13.81 -9.51 -17.29
C HIS A 285 -14.36 -10.41 -18.40
N GLY A 286 -14.25 -9.92 -19.65
CA GLY A 286 -14.47 -10.75 -20.83
C GLY A 286 -13.33 -11.73 -21.07
N LEU A 287 -13.45 -12.53 -22.14
CA LEU A 287 -12.35 -13.35 -22.65
C LEU A 287 -11.18 -12.42 -23.05
N MET A 288 -9.94 -12.78 -22.68
CA MET A 288 -8.71 -11.99 -22.91
C MET A 288 -8.51 -10.70 -22.11
N ALA A 289 -9.42 -10.30 -21.21
CA ALA A 289 -9.16 -9.18 -20.30
C ALA A 289 -8.42 -9.68 -19.04
N PRO A 290 -7.19 -9.21 -18.75
CA PRO A 290 -6.45 -9.54 -17.55
C PRO A 290 -7.24 -9.22 -16.29
N LYS A 291 -7.25 -10.13 -15.30
CA LYS A 291 -7.82 -9.88 -13.96
C LYS A 291 -7.36 -8.55 -13.32
N PRO A 292 -6.11 -8.09 -13.52
CA PRO A 292 -5.62 -6.78 -13.07
C PRO A 292 -6.22 -5.54 -13.74
N ASP A 293 -6.68 -5.69 -14.99
CA ASP A 293 -7.16 -4.59 -15.83
C ASP A 293 -8.41 -3.94 -15.22
N ILE A 294 -9.24 -4.79 -14.61
CA ILE A 294 -10.40 -4.45 -13.80
C ILE A 294 -10.03 -3.64 -12.55
N LEU A 295 -9.02 -4.08 -11.82
CA LEU A 295 -8.66 -3.53 -10.52
C LEU A 295 -8.07 -2.13 -10.67
N ALA A 296 -7.32 -1.93 -11.75
CA ALA A 296 -6.77 -0.65 -12.16
C ALA A 296 -7.81 0.31 -12.74
N ARG A 297 -8.81 -0.21 -13.47
CA ARG A 297 -9.97 0.60 -13.87
C ARG A 297 -10.81 0.99 -12.67
N GLU A 298 -10.95 0.13 -11.66
CA GLU A 298 -11.68 0.41 -10.42
C GLU A 298 -10.97 1.45 -9.55
N SER A 299 -9.63 1.41 -9.39
CA SER A 299 -8.91 2.44 -8.62
C SER A 299 -9.04 3.83 -9.25
N ARG A 300 -8.95 3.94 -10.58
CA ARG A 300 -9.19 5.19 -11.33
C ARG A 300 -10.66 5.64 -11.28
N SER A 301 -11.58 4.70 -11.50
CA SER A 301 -13.01 5.01 -11.53
C SER A 301 -13.59 5.25 -10.14
N ARG A 302 -13.03 4.76 -9.03
CA ARG A 302 -13.54 5.04 -7.66
C ARG A 302 -13.50 6.52 -7.30
N TRP A 303 -12.54 7.29 -7.82
CA TRP A 303 -12.56 8.75 -7.71
C TRP A 303 -13.52 9.41 -8.69
N GLN A 304 -13.59 8.96 -9.96
CA GLN A 304 -14.54 9.52 -10.94
C GLN A 304 -16.01 9.18 -10.63
N ILE A 305 -16.32 7.98 -10.16
CA ILE A 305 -17.65 7.53 -9.74
C ILE A 305 -18.08 8.33 -8.51
N ARG A 306 -17.20 8.57 -7.51
CA ARG A 306 -17.51 9.50 -6.42
C ARG A 306 -17.67 10.96 -6.91
N ARG A 307 -16.89 11.42 -7.89
CA ARG A 307 -17.04 12.76 -8.50
C ARG A 307 -18.33 12.91 -9.31
N CYS A 308 -18.80 11.84 -9.95
CA CYS A 308 -20.01 11.81 -10.77
C CYS A 308 -21.28 11.60 -9.95
N PHE A 309 -21.20 11.01 -8.75
CA PHE A 309 -22.36 10.81 -7.86
C PHE A 309 -22.43 11.78 -6.66
N LEU A 310 -21.42 12.63 -6.44
CA LEU A 310 -21.46 13.76 -5.48
C LEU A 310 -21.68 15.14 -6.14
N LYS A 311 -22.01 15.16 -7.43
CA LYS A 311 -22.72 16.29 -8.06
C LYS A 311 -24.16 15.86 -8.32
N GLY A 312 -24.97 15.83 -7.25
CA GLY A 312 -26.37 16.17 -7.42
C GLY A 312 -26.52 17.69 -7.59
N PRO A 313 -27.60 18.18 -8.21
CA PRO A 313 -27.94 19.59 -8.18
C PRO A 313 -28.00 20.17 -6.75
#